data_AF-A0AAD8B2M6-F1
#
_entry.id   AF-A0AAD8B2M6-F1
#
_cell.length_a   1.000
_cell.length_b   1.000
_cell.length_c   1.000
_cell.angle_alpha   90.00
_cell.angle_beta   90.00
_cell.angle_gamma   90.00
#
_symmetry.space_group_name_H-M   'P 1'
#
loop_
_entity.id
_entity.type
_entity.pdbx_description
1 polymer ?
#
loop_
_entity_poly.entity_id
_entity_poly.type
_entity_poly.pdbx_seq_one_letter_code
_entity_poly.pdbx_strand_id
1 'polypeptide(L)'
;MKNFYIAAGAQAFSHLGAITVIKEVLAQINQCLNNPFSIFTRNLDFFGEILDVNDPILEVLLLCPQDKEVENMIKASLSSIAETINRQYKRYLCMNVSELMSTQTESARLHNMDSEEVIGMFSAAKKKAPNATMCYMSSRIRSLKNRTVAYLDSLSASDMTERVTWAIGVSRSRRQANRVRMSEVAKEIALRAEQKNQETERKKKN
;
A
#
# COMPACT_ATOMS: atom_id res chain seq x y z
N MET A 1 15.51 0.07 -15.56
CA MET A 1 14.89 -0.24 -14.25
C MET A 1 14.03 -1.47 -14.46
N LYS A 2 14.31 -2.60 -13.79
CA LYS A 2 13.32 -3.68 -13.69
C LYS A 2 12.26 -3.21 -12.69
N ASN A 3 11.02 -3.08 -13.14
CA ASN A 3 9.92 -2.70 -12.27
C ASN A 3 9.78 -3.79 -11.21
N PHE A 4 9.97 -3.43 -9.94
CA PHE A 4 10.08 -4.37 -8.82
C PHE A 4 8.78 -5.15 -8.54
N TYR A 5 7.66 -4.78 -9.17
CA TYR A 5 6.31 -5.31 -8.88
C TYR A 5 5.40 -5.48 -10.11
N ILE A 6 5.92 -5.33 -11.33
CA ILE A 6 5.19 -5.74 -12.53
C ILE A 6 5.94 -6.95 -13.04
N ALA A 7 5.41 -8.14 -12.78
CA ALA A 7 5.93 -9.35 -13.40
C ALA A 7 6.00 -9.11 -14.91
N ALA A 8 7.15 -9.40 -15.52
CA ALA A 8 7.32 -9.23 -16.95
C ALA A 8 6.31 -10.15 -17.66
N GLY A 9 5.27 -9.58 -18.26
CA GLY A 9 4.17 -10.32 -18.90
C GLY A 9 2.84 -10.32 -18.14
N ALA A 10 2.73 -9.71 -16.95
CA ALA A 10 1.44 -9.56 -16.28
C ALA A 10 0.53 -8.63 -17.09
N GLN A 11 -0.64 -9.12 -17.48
CA GLN A 11 -1.71 -8.35 -18.10
C GLN A 11 -1.99 -7.13 -17.21
N ALA A 12 -1.78 -5.92 -17.75
CA ALA A 12 -1.98 -4.70 -16.99
C ALA A 12 -3.49 -4.53 -16.78
N PHE A 13 -4.01 -5.03 -15.66
CA PHE A 13 -5.39 -4.73 -15.27
C PHE A 13 -5.55 -3.21 -15.10
N SER A 14 -6.65 -2.64 -15.56
CA SER A 14 -7.00 -1.28 -15.16
C SER A 14 -7.46 -1.29 -13.70
N HIS A 15 -7.37 -0.15 -13.00
CA HIS A 15 -7.84 -0.04 -11.62
C HIS A 15 -9.31 -0.51 -11.47
N LEU A 16 -10.16 -0.18 -12.44
CA LEU A 16 -11.54 -0.66 -12.48
C LEU A 16 -11.67 -2.12 -12.93
N GLY A 17 -10.78 -2.61 -13.81
CA GLY A 17 -10.74 -4.02 -14.20
C GLY A 17 -10.50 -4.94 -13.00
N ALA A 18 -9.66 -4.52 -12.05
CA ALA A 18 -9.47 -5.26 -10.80
C ALA A 18 -10.72 -5.30 -9.92
N ILE A 19 -11.58 -4.26 -9.96
CA ILE A 19 -12.87 -4.26 -9.24
C ILE A 19 -13.83 -5.29 -9.85
N THR A 20 -13.81 -5.48 -11.18
CA THR A 20 -14.58 -6.54 -11.84
C THR A 20 -14.16 -7.92 -11.34
N VAL A 21 -12.85 -8.19 -11.27
CA VAL A 21 -12.32 -9.45 -10.70
C VAL A 21 -12.80 -9.66 -9.26
N ILE A 22 -12.78 -8.61 -8.43
CA ILE A 22 -13.27 -8.70 -7.04
C ILE A 22 -14.77 -9.03 -6.99
N LYS A 23 -15.59 -8.46 -7.90
CA LYS A 23 -17.02 -8.77 -8.00
C LYS A 23 -17.26 -10.22 -8.40
N GLU A 24 -16.48 -10.74 -9.34
CA GLU A 24 -16.55 -12.13 -9.81
C GLU A 24 -16.15 -13.11 -8.70
N VAL A 25 -15.03 -12.86 -8.01
CA VAL A 25 -14.59 -13.64 -6.84
C VAL A 25 -15.68 -13.67 -5.77
N LEU A 26 -16.27 -12.51 -5.46
CA LEU A 26 -17.34 -12.40 -4.46
C LEU A 26 -18.59 -13.19 -4.88
N ALA A 27 -18.96 -13.16 -6.17
CA ALA A 27 -20.06 -13.94 -6.70
C ALA A 27 -19.81 -15.45 -6.57
N GLN A 28 -18.59 -15.90 -6.87
CA GLN A 28 -18.21 -17.32 -6.73
C GLN A 28 -18.19 -17.77 -5.26
N ILE A 29 -17.70 -16.93 -4.34
CA ILE A 29 -17.76 -17.20 -2.89
C ILE A 29 -19.22 -17.35 -2.44
N ASN A 30 -20.11 -16.44 -2.86
CA ASN A 30 -21.53 -16.51 -2.51
C ASN A 30 -22.21 -17.76 -3.10
N GLN A 31 -21.81 -18.20 -4.30
CA GLN A 31 -22.27 -19.46 -4.88
C GLN A 31 -21.81 -20.66 -4.03
N CYS A 32 -20.54 -20.67 -3.63
CA CYS A 32 -19.99 -21.72 -2.75
C CYS A 32 -20.62 -21.69 -1.35
N LEU A 33 -21.07 -20.54 -0.84
CA LEU A 33 -21.81 -20.49 0.44
C LEU A 33 -23.15 -21.23 0.38
N ASN A 34 -23.82 -21.23 -0.77
CA ASN A 34 -25.08 -21.96 -0.98
C ASN A 34 -24.85 -23.48 -1.12
N ASN A 35 -23.68 -23.89 -1.62
CA ASN A 35 -23.28 -25.29 -1.72
C ASN A 35 -21.77 -25.45 -1.39
N PRO A 36 -21.40 -25.59 -0.10
CA PRO A 36 -20.00 -25.58 0.34
C PRO A 36 -19.14 -26.68 -0.29
N PHE A 37 -19.71 -27.87 -0.48
CA PHE A 37 -18.99 -29.00 -1.07
C PHE A 37 -18.73 -28.85 -2.56
N SER A 38 -19.37 -27.89 -3.22
CA SER A 38 -19.04 -27.57 -4.62
C SER A 38 -17.56 -27.23 -4.79
N ILE A 39 -16.89 -26.70 -3.76
CA ILE A 39 -15.45 -26.38 -3.78
C ILE A 39 -14.57 -27.57 -4.21
N PHE A 40 -14.97 -28.80 -3.86
CA PHE A 40 -14.25 -30.03 -4.17
C PHE A 40 -14.55 -30.59 -5.57
N THR A 41 -15.46 -29.96 -6.33
CA THR A 41 -15.85 -30.43 -7.67
C THR A 41 -15.54 -29.42 -8.76
N ARG A 42 -14.87 -28.32 -8.40
CA ARG A 42 -14.51 -27.25 -9.33
C ARG A 42 -13.25 -27.61 -10.09
N ASN A 43 -13.23 -27.25 -11.36
CA ASN A 43 -12.05 -27.32 -12.22
C ASN A 43 -11.32 -25.97 -12.31
N LEU A 44 -11.95 -24.90 -11.80
CA LEU A 44 -11.44 -23.55 -11.77
C LEU A 44 -11.34 -23.06 -10.34
N ASP A 45 -10.29 -22.30 -10.05
CA ASP A 45 -10.14 -21.60 -8.77
C ASP A 45 -11.16 -20.44 -8.62
N PHE A 46 -11.01 -19.63 -7.57
CA PHE A 46 -11.91 -18.48 -7.33
C PHE A 46 -11.62 -17.27 -8.25
N PHE A 47 -10.49 -17.27 -8.95
CA PHE A 47 -10.06 -16.24 -9.90
C PHE A 47 -10.37 -16.63 -11.35
N GLY A 48 -10.83 -17.85 -11.60
CA GLY A 48 -11.18 -18.35 -12.93
C GLY A 48 -10.04 -19.10 -13.63
N GLU A 49 -8.93 -19.35 -12.94
CA GLU A 49 -7.80 -20.10 -13.47
C GLU A 49 -8.01 -21.61 -13.32
N ILE A 50 -7.48 -22.38 -14.28
CA ILE A 50 -7.61 -23.84 -14.28
C ILE A 50 -6.77 -24.43 -13.14
N LEU A 51 -7.39 -25.29 -12.34
CA LEU A 51 -6.69 -26.05 -11.31
C LEU A 51 -5.82 -27.13 -11.96
N ASP A 52 -4.57 -27.24 -11.53
CA ASP A 52 -3.68 -28.30 -12.00
C ASP A 52 -4.12 -29.65 -11.43
N VAL A 53 -4.61 -30.51 -12.31
CA VAL A 53 -5.12 -31.85 -11.96
C VAL A 53 -3.99 -32.76 -11.44
N ASN A 54 -2.73 -32.45 -11.75
CA ASN A 54 -1.58 -33.22 -11.27
C ASN A 54 -0.97 -32.65 -9.98
N ASP A 55 -1.59 -31.64 -9.35
CA ASP A 55 -1.12 -31.10 -8.09
C ASP A 55 -1.37 -32.10 -6.94
N PRO A 56 -0.31 -32.65 -6.30
CA PRO A 56 -0.46 -33.62 -5.22
C PRO A 56 -1.15 -33.02 -3.98
N ILE A 57 -1.11 -31.70 -3.80
CA ILE A 57 -1.80 -31.01 -2.70
C ILE A 57 -3.29 -30.97 -2.99
N LEU A 58 -3.68 -30.67 -4.23
CA LEU A 58 -5.08 -30.67 -4.65
C LEU A 58 -5.69 -32.07 -4.50
N GLU A 59 -4.98 -33.12 -4.92
CA GLU A 59 -5.42 -34.51 -4.76
C GLU A 59 -5.75 -34.84 -3.29
N VAL A 60 -4.89 -34.44 -2.35
CA VAL A 60 -5.13 -34.65 -0.91
C VAL A 60 -6.32 -33.83 -0.41
N LEU A 61 -6.46 -32.58 -0.84
CA LEU A 61 -7.57 -31.70 -0.43
C LEU A 61 -8.92 -32.22 -0.92
N LEU A 62 -8.97 -32.86 -2.10
CA LEU A 62 -10.18 -33.47 -2.65
C LEU A 62 -10.66 -34.70 -1.87
N LEU A 63 -9.78 -35.34 -1.08
CA LEU A 63 -10.11 -36.47 -0.20
C LEU A 63 -10.75 -36.04 1.13
N CYS A 64 -10.98 -34.74 1.33
CA CYS A 64 -11.55 -34.21 2.57
C CYS A 64 -12.94 -34.82 2.87
N PRO A 65 -13.20 -35.33 4.08
CA PRO A 65 -14.49 -35.90 4.43
C PRO A 65 -15.60 -34.84 4.35
N GLN A 66 -16.66 -35.15 3.61
CA GLN A 66 -17.80 -34.26 3.43
C GLN A 66 -18.81 -34.44 4.58
N ASP A 67 -18.37 -34.12 5.79
CA ASP A 67 -19.22 -34.15 6.98
C ASP A 67 -19.74 -32.76 7.35
N LYS A 68 -20.66 -32.73 8.32
CA LYS A 68 -21.34 -31.51 8.76
C LYS A 68 -20.40 -30.51 9.45
N GLU A 69 -19.31 -30.98 10.07
CA GLU A 69 -18.33 -30.10 10.72
C GLU A 69 -17.49 -29.37 9.68
N VAL A 70 -17.04 -30.09 8.66
CA VAL A 70 -16.33 -29.52 7.50
C VAL A 70 -17.23 -28.54 6.75
N GLU A 71 -18.50 -28.87 6.53
CA GLU A 71 -19.46 -27.96 5.91
C GLU A 71 -19.59 -26.63 6.68
N ASN A 72 -19.73 -26.71 8.00
CA ASN A 72 -19.84 -25.54 8.87
C ASN A 72 -18.56 -24.71 8.87
N MET A 73 -17.39 -25.36 8.89
CA MET A 73 -16.10 -24.70 8.82
C MET A 73 -15.94 -23.92 7.51
N ILE A 74 -16.23 -24.55 6.37
CA ILE A 74 -16.16 -23.91 5.05
C ILE A 74 -17.11 -22.72 4.99
N LYS A 75 -18.36 -22.88 5.47
CA LYS A 75 -19.34 -21.78 5.54
C LYS A 75 -18.83 -20.61 6.39
N ALA A 76 -18.27 -20.88 7.56
CA ALA A 76 -17.73 -19.84 8.44
C ALA A 76 -16.56 -19.08 7.80
N SER A 77 -15.63 -19.80 7.17
CA SER A 77 -14.49 -19.21 6.46
C SER A 77 -14.93 -18.36 5.27
N LEU A 78 -15.78 -18.90 4.39
CA LEU A 78 -16.28 -18.18 3.22
C LEU A 78 -17.11 -16.95 3.61
N SER A 79 -17.91 -17.04 4.67
CA SER A 79 -18.70 -15.90 5.18
C SER A 79 -17.78 -14.78 5.68
N SER A 80 -16.73 -15.14 6.43
CA SER A 80 -15.75 -14.18 6.95
C SER A 80 -14.98 -13.47 5.82
N ILE A 81 -14.65 -14.21 4.75
CA ILE A 81 -13.99 -13.67 3.55
C ILE A 81 -14.95 -12.71 2.84
N ALA A 82 -16.19 -13.13 2.59
CA ALA A 82 -17.21 -12.30 1.95
C ALA A 82 -17.48 -11.00 2.73
N GLU A 83 -17.59 -11.08 4.06
CA GLU A 83 -17.74 -9.91 4.93
C GLU A 83 -16.54 -8.96 4.82
N THR A 84 -15.32 -9.50 4.79
CA THR A 84 -14.11 -8.69 4.68
C THR A 84 -14.03 -8.00 3.32
N ILE A 85 -14.32 -8.70 2.23
CA ILE A 85 -14.37 -8.12 0.88
C ILE A 85 -15.44 -7.02 0.82
N ASN A 86 -16.66 -7.31 1.29
CA ASN A 86 -17.74 -6.33 1.33
C ASN A 86 -17.38 -5.09 2.16
N ARG A 87 -16.69 -5.26 3.30
CA ARG A 87 -16.26 -4.14 4.14
C ARG A 87 -15.18 -3.30 3.45
N GLN A 88 -14.13 -3.94 2.92
CA GLN A 88 -12.99 -3.25 2.34
C GLN A 88 -13.34 -2.56 1.01
N TYR A 89 -14.15 -3.21 0.19
CA TYR A 89 -14.49 -2.74 -1.14
C TYR A 89 -15.91 -2.16 -1.25
N LYS A 90 -16.62 -1.94 -0.13
CA LYS A 90 -18.01 -1.44 -0.09
C LYS A 90 -18.28 -0.31 -1.08
N ARG A 91 -17.39 0.69 -1.08
CA ARG A 91 -17.51 1.89 -1.93
C ARG A 91 -17.39 1.55 -3.42
N TYR A 92 -16.49 0.65 -3.78
CA TYR A 92 -16.27 0.21 -5.15
C TYR A 92 -17.36 -0.75 -5.64
N LEU A 93 -17.89 -1.60 -4.76
CA LEU A 93 -18.98 -2.53 -5.07
C LEU A 93 -20.30 -1.78 -5.37
N CYS A 94 -20.58 -0.71 -4.61
CA CYS A 94 -21.78 0.12 -4.80
C CYS A 94 -21.62 1.24 -5.84
N MET A 95 -20.44 1.38 -6.45
CA MET A 95 -20.18 2.43 -7.43
C MET A 95 -20.73 2.02 -8.80
N ASN A 96 -21.50 2.92 -9.43
CA ASN A 96 -21.84 2.82 -10.84
C ASN A 96 -20.66 3.34 -11.66
N VAL A 97 -19.98 2.43 -12.35
CA VAL A 97 -18.85 2.77 -13.21
C VAL A 97 -19.39 3.37 -14.50
N SER A 98 -19.09 4.64 -14.77
CA SER A 98 -19.36 5.26 -16.06
C SER A 98 -18.18 5.08 -17.02
N GLU A 99 -18.47 5.20 -18.31
CA GLU A 99 -17.43 5.15 -19.36
C GLU A 99 -16.39 6.27 -19.17
N LEU A 100 -16.84 7.47 -18.78
CA LEU A 100 -15.98 8.60 -18.43
C LEU A 100 -15.06 8.30 -17.24
N MET A 101 -15.56 7.63 -16.20
CA MET A 101 -14.74 7.21 -15.06
C MET A 101 -13.68 6.19 -15.50
N SER A 102 -14.01 5.32 -16.46
CA SER A 102 -13.07 4.34 -16.99
C SER A 102 -11.92 5.00 -17.73
N THR A 103 -12.21 5.96 -18.59
CA THR A 103 -11.18 6.75 -19.29
C THR A 103 -10.32 7.57 -18.32
N GLN A 104 -10.93 8.17 -17.28
CA GLN A 104 -10.20 8.96 -16.30
C GLN A 104 -9.29 8.12 -15.39
N THR A 105 -9.69 6.88 -15.07
CA THR A 105 -8.95 5.99 -14.18
C THR A 105 -8.03 5.00 -14.91
N GLU A 106 -7.99 5.04 -16.25
CA GLU A 106 -7.07 4.22 -17.05
C GLU A 106 -5.59 4.51 -16.72
N SER A 107 -5.27 5.77 -16.42
CA SER A 107 -3.94 6.16 -15.96
C SER A 107 -3.68 5.87 -14.47
N ALA A 108 -4.72 5.51 -13.71
CA ALA A 108 -4.61 5.21 -12.30
C ALA A 108 -3.98 3.83 -12.12
N ARG A 109 -2.97 3.76 -11.26
CA ARG A 109 -2.28 2.50 -10.97
C ARG A 109 -3.18 1.56 -10.16
N LEU A 110 -3.11 0.27 -10.48
CA LEU A 110 -3.84 -0.83 -9.82
C LEU A 110 -3.71 -0.83 -8.30
N HIS A 111 -2.50 -0.61 -7.81
CA HIS A 111 -2.21 -0.61 -6.38
C HIS A 111 -1.76 0.77 -5.95
N ASN A 112 -2.27 1.21 -4.80
CA ASN A 112 -1.81 2.41 -4.11
C ASN A 112 -0.46 2.13 -3.40
N MET A 113 0.49 1.54 -4.13
CA MET A 113 1.88 1.25 -3.75
C MET A 113 2.72 2.54 -3.66
N ASP A 114 2.12 3.70 -3.43
CA ASP A 114 2.88 4.94 -3.36
C ASP A 114 3.84 4.92 -2.16
N SER A 115 3.41 4.32 -1.04
CA SER A 115 4.28 4.10 0.13
C SER A 115 5.40 3.10 -0.15
N GLU A 116 5.10 1.96 -0.79
CA GLU A 116 6.08 0.91 -1.09
C GLU A 116 7.07 1.32 -2.18
N GLU A 117 6.61 1.99 -3.24
CA GLU A 117 7.48 2.57 -4.26
C GLU A 117 8.36 3.66 -3.66
N VAL A 118 7.81 4.54 -2.81
CA VAL A 118 8.61 5.56 -2.11
C VAL A 118 9.69 4.88 -1.26
N ILE A 119 9.33 3.87 -0.45
CA ILE A 119 10.29 3.12 0.38
C ILE A 119 11.33 2.40 -0.50
N GLY A 120 10.91 1.77 -1.59
CA GLY A 120 11.79 1.12 -2.57
C GLY A 120 12.76 2.11 -3.23
N MET A 121 12.29 3.30 -3.59
CA MET A 121 13.12 4.39 -4.10
C MET A 121 14.14 4.87 -3.07
N PHE A 122 13.74 5.00 -1.81
CA PHE A 122 14.67 5.33 -0.72
C PHE A 122 15.72 4.24 -0.50
N SER A 123 15.30 2.98 -0.48
CA SER A 123 16.20 1.83 -0.32
C SER A 123 17.22 1.75 -1.45
N ALA A 124 16.77 1.88 -2.71
CA ALA A 124 17.64 1.92 -3.88
C ALA A 124 18.60 3.12 -3.87
N ALA A 125 18.10 4.31 -3.50
CA ALA A 125 18.92 5.52 -3.38
C ALA A 125 19.99 5.37 -2.29
N LYS A 126 19.64 4.77 -1.14
CA LYS A 126 20.56 4.50 -0.03
C LYS A 126 21.63 3.48 -0.43
N LYS A 127 21.27 2.43 -1.17
CA LYS A 127 22.24 1.45 -1.69
C LYS A 127 23.24 2.09 -2.65
N LYS A 128 22.80 3.03 -3.49
CA LYS A 128 23.67 3.75 -4.42
C LYS A 128 24.54 4.83 -3.74
N ALA A 129 24.04 5.45 -2.68
CA ALA A 129 24.73 6.49 -1.93
C ALA A 129 24.59 6.25 -0.41
N PRO A 130 25.35 5.30 0.16
CA PRO A 130 25.19 4.89 1.56
C PRO A 130 25.48 6.03 2.54
N ASN A 131 26.35 6.98 2.16
CA ASN A 131 26.69 8.14 2.99
C ASN A 131 25.76 9.34 2.78
N ALA A 132 24.79 9.25 1.87
CA ALA A 132 23.84 10.34 1.67
C ALA A 132 22.85 10.44 2.84
N THR A 133 22.53 11.67 3.23
CA THR A 133 21.51 11.95 4.23
C THR A 133 20.12 11.62 3.68
N MET A 134 19.19 11.24 4.55
CA MET A 134 17.78 11.00 4.16
C MET A 134 17.16 12.23 3.50
N CYS A 135 17.48 13.43 4.00
CA CYS A 135 17.04 14.69 3.40
C CYS A 135 17.51 14.84 1.96
N TYR A 136 18.77 14.54 1.67
CA TYR A 136 19.30 14.62 0.30
C TYR A 136 18.60 13.64 -0.63
N MET A 137 18.47 12.38 -0.23
CA MET A 137 17.80 11.36 -1.04
C MET A 137 16.33 11.71 -1.30
N SER A 138 15.63 12.17 -0.26
CA SER A 138 14.23 12.59 -0.36
C SER A 138 14.05 13.78 -1.32
N SER A 139 14.90 14.80 -1.20
CA SER A 139 14.86 15.96 -2.09
C SER A 139 15.16 15.58 -3.53
N ARG A 140 16.12 14.66 -3.77
CA ARG A 140 16.45 14.16 -5.10
C ARG A 140 15.29 13.37 -5.74
N ILE A 141 14.63 12.50 -4.98
CA ILE A 141 13.47 11.74 -5.50
C ILE A 141 12.36 12.72 -5.88
N ARG A 142 12.07 13.69 -5.02
CA ARG A 142 11.04 14.72 -5.28
C ARG A 142 11.39 15.61 -6.47
N SER A 143 12.64 16.03 -6.61
CA SER A 143 13.04 16.88 -7.74
C SER A 143 12.90 16.17 -9.08
N LEU A 144 13.14 14.85 -9.12
CA LEU A 144 12.92 14.02 -10.31
C LEU A 144 11.43 13.82 -10.59
N LYS A 145 10.64 13.40 -9.59
CA LYS A 145 9.20 13.15 -9.75
C LYS A 145 8.43 14.41 -10.15
N ASN A 146 8.76 15.55 -9.56
CA ASN A 146 8.11 16.83 -9.84
C ASN A 146 8.70 17.56 -11.06
N ARG A 147 9.67 16.94 -11.77
CA ARG A 147 10.39 17.55 -12.89
C ARG A 147 11.00 18.91 -12.54
N THR A 148 11.36 19.13 -11.27
CA THR A 148 11.85 20.42 -10.78
C THR A 148 13.16 20.81 -11.46
N VAL A 149 14.04 19.84 -11.77
CA VAL A 149 15.29 20.12 -12.49
C VAL A 149 14.99 20.61 -13.92
N ALA A 150 14.14 19.89 -14.66
CA ALA A 150 13.73 20.29 -16.00
C ALA A 150 13.02 21.66 -16.02
N TYR A 151 12.21 21.95 -15.00
CA TYR A 151 11.64 23.29 -14.83
C TYR A 151 12.71 24.36 -14.64
N LEU A 152 13.69 24.13 -13.75
CA LEU A 152 14.78 25.08 -13.53
C LEU A 152 15.64 25.28 -14.79
N ASP A 153 15.90 24.20 -15.55
CA ASP A 153 16.65 24.25 -16.81
C ASP A 153 15.91 25.01 -17.92
N SER A 154 14.57 25.11 -17.82
CA SER A 154 13.75 25.88 -18.77
C SER A 154 13.73 27.39 -18.50
N LEU A 155 14.25 27.83 -17.36
CA LEU A 155 14.28 29.24 -16.97
C LEU A 155 15.54 29.95 -17.50
N SER A 156 15.48 31.29 -17.55
CA SER A 156 16.68 32.08 -17.77
C SER A 156 17.65 31.91 -16.59
N ALA A 157 18.96 32.13 -16.83
CA ALA A 157 19.97 32.00 -15.78
C ALA A 157 19.71 32.95 -14.59
N SER A 158 19.12 34.13 -14.85
CA SER A 158 18.75 35.10 -13.82
C SER A 158 17.60 34.59 -12.96
N ASP A 159 16.52 34.13 -13.59
CA ASP A 159 15.33 33.61 -12.88
C ASP A 159 15.64 32.35 -12.09
N MET A 160 16.44 31.44 -12.67
CA MET A 160 16.90 30.23 -11.98
C MET A 160 17.67 30.60 -10.70
N THR A 161 18.60 31.56 -10.81
CA THR A 161 19.43 32.02 -9.69
C THR A 161 18.59 32.66 -8.59
N GLU A 162 17.61 33.48 -8.96
CA GLU A 162 16.67 34.08 -8.02
C GLU A 162 15.89 33.00 -7.25
N ARG A 163 15.30 32.03 -7.96
CA ARG A 163 14.50 30.95 -7.37
C ARG A 163 15.31 30.05 -6.44
N VAL A 164 16.54 29.71 -6.82
CA VAL A 164 17.45 28.91 -5.99
C VAL A 164 17.84 29.68 -4.73
N THR A 165 18.18 30.97 -4.87
CA THR A 165 18.58 31.81 -3.73
C THR A 165 17.44 31.98 -2.74
N TRP A 166 16.23 32.24 -3.24
CA TRP A 166 15.02 32.30 -2.41
C TRP A 166 14.77 30.98 -1.67
N ALA A 167 14.84 29.84 -2.36
CA ALA A 167 14.61 28.52 -1.76
C ALA A 167 15.64 28.20 -0.66
N ILE A 168 16.90 28.61 -0.84
CA ILE A 168 17.95 28.50 0.19
C ILE A 168 17.59 29.35 1.40
N GLY A 169 17.16 30.60 1.20
CA GLY A 169 16.75 31.51 2.27
C GLY A 169 15.61 30.94 3.11
N VAL A 170 14.52 30.52 2.47
CA VAL A 170 13.37 29.90 3.15
C VAL A 170 13.78 28.64 3.92
N SER A 171 14.63 27.80 3.31
CA SER A 171 15.12 26.58 3.96
C SER A 171 15.94 26.88 5.21
N ARG A 172 16.77 27.92 5.20
CA ARG A 172 17.55 28.35 6.38
C ARG A 172 16.63 28.82 7.50
N SER A 173 15.68 29.70 7.21
CA SER A 173 14.71 30.20 8.18
C SER A 173 13.90 29.06 8.80
N ARG A 174 13.46 28.09 7.98
CA ARG A 174 12.71 26.92 8.47
C ARG A 174 13.55 25.99 9.35
N ARG A 175 14.84 25.79 9.04
CA ARG A 175 15.75 25.03 9.91
C ARG A 175 15.93 25.70 11.25
N GLN A 176 16.06 27.03 11.28
CA GLN A 176 16.20 27.77 12.52
C GLN A 176 14.94 27.63 13.39
N ALA A 177 13.76 27.82 12.81
CA ALA A 177 12.48 27.62 13.51
C ALA A 177 12.33 26.19 14.04
N ASN A 178 12.69 25.18 13.24
CA ASN A 178 12.65 23.78 13.67
C ASN A 178 13.62 23.48 14.81
N ARG A 179 14.82 24.09 14.85
CA ARG A 179 15.76 23.91 15.97
C ARG A 179 15.18 24.41 17.29
N VAL A 180 14.55 25.58 17.27
CA VAL A 180 13.89 26.15 18.45
C VAL A 180 12.78 25.22 18.92
N ARG A 181 11.90 24.82 18.01
CA ARG A 181 10.80 23.89 18.32
C ARG A 181 11.29 22.54 18.86
N MET A 182 12.36 21.98 18.29
CA MET A 182 12.93 20.71 18.78
C MET A 182 13.55 20.85 20.16
N SER A 183 14.14 22.00 20.49
CA SER A 183 14.63 22.27 21.84
C SER A 183 13.48 22.32 22.86
N GLU A 184 12.35 22.95 22.51
CA GLU A 184 11.15 22.98 23.35
C GLU A 184 10.57 21.58 23.56
N VAL A 185 10.44 20.80 22.49
CA VAL A 185 9.97 19.42 22.56
C VAL A 185 10.90 18.55 23.42
N ALA A 186 12.21 18.71 23.29
CA ALA A 186 13.18 17.97 24.11
C ALA A 186 13.05 18.31 25.61
N LYS A 187 12.82 19.59 25.95
CA LYS A 187 12.58 20.02 27.34
C LYS A 187 11.30 19.41 27.90
N GLU A 188 10.21 19.42 27.13
CA GLU A 188 8.94 18.82 27.53
C GLU A 188 9.07 17.30 27.74
N ILE A 189 9.80 16.61 26.86
CA ILE A 189 10.07 15.16 27.02
C ILE A 189 10.85 14.90 28.31
N ALA A 190 11.87 15.71 28.61
CA ALA A 190 12.66 15.57 29.83
C ALA A 190 11.79 15.77 31.09
N LEU A 191 10.94 16.80 31.10
CA LEU A 191 9.99 17.07 32.19
C LEU A 191 9.04 15.89 32.42
N ARG A 192 8.45 15.34 31.35
CA ARG A 192 7.55 14.17 31.46
C ARG A 192 8.27 12.91 31.94
N ALA A 193 9.51 12.70 31.49
CA ALA A 193 10.32 11.57 31.94
C ALA A 193 10.63 11.69 33.44
N GLU A 194 10.94 12.89 33.91
CA GLU A 194 11.20 13.16 35.33
C GLU A 194 9.94 12.95 36.19
N GLN A 195 8.79 13.48 35.78
CA GLN A 195 7.50 13.26 36.45
C GLN A 195 7.17 11.77 36.56
N LYS A 196 7.34 11.02 35.46
CA LYS A 196 7.11 9.57 35.43
C LYS A 196 8.04 8.82 36.37
N ASN A 197 9.32 9.21 36.45
CA ASN A 197 10.27 8.63 37.40
C ASN A 197 9.87 8.92 38.86
N GLN A 198 9.46 10.16 39.17
CA GLN A 198 9.01 10.53 40.52
C GLN A 198 7.74 9.78 40.95
N GLU A 199 6.78 9.58 40.04
CA GLU A 199 5.59 8.76 40.32
C GLU A 199 5.94 7.28 40.54
N THR A 200 6.88 6.75 39.77
CA THR A 200 7.34 5.36 39.90
C THR A 200 8.05 5.15 41.25
N GLU A 201 8.89 6.09 41.68
CA GLU A 201 9.55 6.05 42.98
C GLU A 201 8.58 6.24 44.16
N ARG A 202 7.54 7.08 44.01
CA ARG A 202 6.45 7.18 44.99
C ARG A 202 5.68 5.87 45.14
N LYS A 203 5.39 5.18 44.03
CA LYS A 203 4.71 3.87 44.04
C LYS A 203 5.54 2.75 44.64
N LYS A 204 6.88 2.85 44.65
CA LYS A 204 7.77 1.88 45.32
C LYS A 204 7.91 2.11 46.82
N LYS A 205 7.59 3.32 47.30
CA LYS A 205 7.70 3.69 48.72
C LYS A 205 6.43 3.45 49.54
N ASN A 206 5.30 3.23 48.87
CA ASN A 206 4.04 2.77 49.47
C ASN A 206 3.88 1.27 49.24
#